data_AF-A0A8T3ZS56-F1
#
_entry.id   AF-A0A8T3ZS56-F1
#
_cell.length_a   1.000
_cell.length_b   1.000
_cell.length_c   1.000
_cell.angle_alpha   90.00
_cell.angle_beta   90.00
_cell.angle_gamma   90.00
#
_symmetry.space_group_name_H-M   'P 1'
#
loop_
_entity.id
_entity.type
_entity.pdbx_description
1 polymer ?
#
loop_
_entity_poly.entity_id
_entity_poly.type
_entity_poly.pdbx_seq_one_letter_code
_entity_poly.pdbx_strand_id
1 'polypeptide(L)'
;MPRLDTIEMVEKIISDKKEFSSKNKLWRDLPKQMQYPTLLTILNYLEKSNKIMYDKKGAILWIFADNPKLKKLHEKSDVLR
;
A
#
# COMPACT_ATOMS: atom_id res chain seq x y z
N MET A 1 11.43 2.96 -15.66
CA MET A 1 10.57 1.90 -15.12
C MET A 1 11.22 1.36 -13.86
N PRO A 2 10.50 1.19 -12.74
CA PRO A 2 11.02 0.49 -11.57
C PRO A 2 11.34 -0.97 -11.92
N ARG A 3 12.36 -1.53 -11.27
CA ARG A 3 12.71 -2.95 -11.37
C ARG A 3 11.83 -3.79 -10.42
N LEU A 4 11.71 -5.08 -10.69
CA LEU A 4 10.89 -6.00 -9.89
C LEU A 4 11.33 -6.06 -8.43
N ASP A 5 12.64 -6.16 -8.17
CA ASP A 5 13.24 -6.15 -6.83
C ASP A 5 12.81 -4.91 -6.01
N THR A 6 12.75 -3.75 -6.67
CA THR A 6 12.33 -2.50 -6.04
C THR A 6 10.82 -2.48 -5.74
N ILE A 7 10.00 -3.04 -6.63
CA ILE A 7 8.55 -3.15 -6.42
C ILE A 7 8.28 -4.08 -5.22
N GLU A 8 8.90 -5.26 -5.21
CA GLU A 8 8.77 -6.24 -4.13
C GLU A 8 9.21 -5.69 -2.77
N MET A 9 10.31 -4.93 -2.74
CA MET A 9 10.79 -4.25 -1.53
C MET A 9 9.74 -3.27 -0.96
N VAL A 10 9.16 -2.42 -1.81
CA VAL A 10 8.14 -1.45 -1.38
C VAL A 10 6.86 -2.16 -0.96
N GLU A 11 6.44 -3.17 -1.71
CA GLU A 11 5.27 -3.98 -1.41
C GLU A 11 5.40 -4.64 -0.03
N LYS A 12 6.54 -5.27 0.25
CA LYS A 12 6.83 -5.90 1.55
C LYS A 12 6.74 -4.90 2.71
N ILE A 13 7.30 -3.71 2.55
CA ILE A 13 7.27 -2.67 3.60
C ILE A 13 5.83 -2.23 3.89
N ILE A 14 5.00 -2.09 2.86
CA ILE A 14 3.58 -1.72 3.02
C ILE A 14 2.77 -2.87 3.61
N SER A 15 3.01 -4.11 3.18
CA SER A 15 2.30 -5.28 3.69
C SER A 15 2.66 -5.61 5.14
N ASP A 16 3.89 -5.33 5.58
CA ASP A 16 4.34 -5.55 6.95
C ASP A 16 3.77 -4.50 7.92
N LYS A 17 3.86 -3.21 7.57
CA LYS A 17 3.36 -2.12 8.43
C LYS A 17 1.84 -1.90 8.32
N LYS A 18 1.20 -2.45 7.29
CA LYS A 18 -0.24 -2.36 6.95
C LYS A 18 -0.77 -0.95 6.67
N GLU A 19 -0.13 0.10 7.19
CA GLU A 19 -0.61 1.48 7.11
C GLU A 19 0.56 2.48 7.18
N PHE A 20 0.48 3.52 6.34
CA PHE A 20 1.37 4.67 6.37
C PHE A 20 0.56 5.97 6.35
N SER A 21 0.86 6.90 7.25
CA SER A 21 0.15 8.17 7.32
C SER A 21 0.33 9.07 6.09
N SER A 22 1.39 8.88 5.31
CA SER A 22 1.64 9.60 4.06
C SER A 22 2.69 8.92 3.19
N LYS A 23 2.72 9.29 1.90
CA LYS A 23 3.76 8.86 0.94
C LYS A 23 5.17 9.23 1.40
N ASN A 24 5.32 10.40 2.04
CA ASN A 24 6.61 10.85 2.57
C ASN A 24 7.10 10.00 3.74
N LYS A 25 6.19 9.53 4.60
CA LYS A 25 6.56 8.63 5.69
C LYS A 25 7.04 7.29 5.15
N LEU A 26 6.32 6.73 4.17
CA LEU A 26 6.77 5.53 3.46
C LEU A 26 8.16 5.75 2.83
N TRP A 27 8.35 6.85 2.11
CA TRP A 27 9.62 7.16 1.43
C TRP A 27 10.82 7.22 2.40
N ARG A 28 10.62 7.78 3.60
CA ARG A 28 11.66 7.85 4.65
C ARG A 28 11.94 6.49 5.29
N ASP A 29 10.96 5.60 5.34
CA ASP A 29 11.07 4.27 5.92
C ASP A 29 11.68 3.24 4.94
N LEU A 30 11.95 3.63 3.69
CA LEU A 30 12.60 2.76 2.72
C LEU A 30 14.08 2.54 3.09
N PRO A 31 14.59 1.29 3.00
CA PRO A 31 15.97 0.97 3.35
C PRO A 31 16.99 1.59 2.37
N LYS A 32 16.56 1.91 1.15
CA LYS A 32 17.34 2.63 0.16
C LYS A 32 16.52 3.82 -0.32
N GLN A 33 17.08 5.03 -0.19
CA GLN A 33 16.43 6.22 -0.71
C GLN A 33 16.41 6.16 -2.24
N MET A 34 15.23 5.88 -2.78
CA MET A 34 14.96 5.91 -4.21
C MET A 34 14.45 7.28 -4.64
N GLN A 35 14.50 7.55 -5.94
CA GLN A 35 13.91 8.75 -6.51
C GLN A 35 12.40 8.79 -6.23
N TYR A 36 11.91 9.92 -5.71
CA TYR A 36 10.50 10.07 -5.34
C TYR A 36 9.52 9.77 -6.49
N PRO A 37 9.78 10.17 -7.76
CA PRO A 37 8.92 9.79 -8.88
C PRO A 37 8.82 8.26 -9.11
N THR A 38 9.88 7.52 -8.81
CA THR A 38 9.87 6.06 -8.91
C THR A 38 8.97 5.44 -7.84
N LEU A 39 8.99 5.97 -6.61
CA LEU A 39 8.04 5.56 -5.58
C LEU A 39 6.59 5.81 -6.01
N LEU A 40 6.30 6.98 -6.59
CA LEU A 40 4.95 7.29 -7.09
C LEU A 40 4.49 6.31 -8.18
N THR A 41 5.40 5.91 -9.08
CA THR A 41 5.09 4.92 -10.12
C THR A 41 4.73 3.57 -9.50
N ILE A 42 5.47 3.14 -8.49
CA ILE A 42 5.21 1.88 -7.76
C ILE A 42 3.87 1.96 -7.04
N LEU A 43 3.61 3.05 -6.31
CA LEU A 43 2.34 3.23 -5.59
C LEU A 43 1.14 3.23 -6.54
N ASN A 44 1.25 3.90 -7.69
CA ASN A 44 0.21 3.86 -8.72
C ASN A 44 -0.02 2.44 -9.27
N TYR A 45 1.05 1.65 -9.44
CA TYR A 45 0.91 0.25 -9.82
C TYR A 45 0.20 -0.57 -8.72
N LEU A 46 0.61 -0.42 -7.46
CA LEU A 46 0.03 -1.15 -6.33
C LEU A 46 -1.45 -0.81 -6.14
N GLU A 47 -1.82 0.46 -6.29
CA GLU A 47 -3.22 0.92 -6.25
C GLU A 47 -4.04 0.29 -7.38
N LYS A 48 -3.55 0.37 -8.63
CA LYS A 48 -4.21 -0.27 -9.79
C LYS A 48 -4.35 -1.79 -9.65
N SER A 49 -3.44 -2.43 -8.92
CA SER A 49 -3.49 -3.87 -8.61
C SER A 49 -4.34 -4.21 -7.37
N ASN A 50 -5.07 -3.24 -6.80
CA ASN A 50 -5.89 -3.40 -5.59
C ASN A 50 -5.12 -3.92 -4.37
N LYS A 51 -3.81 -3.67 -4.29
CA LYS A 51 -2.98 -4.03 -3.12
C LYS A 51 -2.98 -2.95 -2.06
N ILE A 52 -3.15 -1.69 -2.47
CA ILE A 52 -3.23 -0.54 -1.58
C ILE A 52 -4.42 0.36 -1.94
N MET A 53 -4.85 1.16 -0.96
CA MET A 53 -5.85 2.20 -1.12
C MET A 53 -5.39 3.46 -0.39
N TYR A 54 -5.81 4.63 -0.87
CA TYR A 54 -5.63 5.88 -0.14
C TYR A 54 -6.87 6.23 0.69
N ASP A 55 -6.65 6.71 1.91
CA ASP A 55 -7.73 7.34 2.68
C ASP A 55 -7.97 8.80 2.23
N LYS A 56 -8.99 9.45 2.79
CA LYS A 56 -9.33 10.85 2.50
C LYS A 56 -8.21 11.85 2.87
N LYS A 57 -7.26 11.45 3.73
CA LYS A 57 -6.14 12.27 4.19
C LYS A 57 -4.85 11.96 3.43
N GLY A 58 -4.87 11.02 2.47
CA GLY A 58 -3.71 10.60 1.69
C GLY A 58 -2.82 9.57 2.38
N ALA A 59 -3.28 8.94 3.47
CA ALA A 59 -2.65 7.78 4.07
C ALA A 59 -2.77 6.57 3.15
N ILE A 60 -1.77 5.69 3.18
CA ILE A 60 -1.69 4.46 2.39
C ILE A 60 -2.13 3.30 3.27
N LEU A 61 -3.11 2.54 2.83
CA LEU A 61 -3.65 1.36 3.50
C LEU A 61 -3.33 0.12 2.66
N TRP A 62 -2.76 -0.91 3.27
CA TRP A 62 -2.64 -2.23 2.65
C TRP A 62 -4.00 -2.91 2.61
N ILE A 63 -4.49 -3.29 1.44
CA ILE A 63 -5.83 -3.85 1.23
C ILE A 63 -5.80 -5.18 0.45
N PHE A 64 -4.65 -5.83 0.35
CA PHE A 64 -4.62 -7.20 -0.17
C PHE A 64 -5.02 -8.19 0.93
N ALA A 65 -5.45 -9.41 0.55
CA ALA A 65 -6.18 -10.46 1.30
C ALA A 65 -5.73 -10.82 2.76
N ASP A 66 -4.63 -10.22 3.22
CA ASP A 66 -4.09 -10.30 4.57
C ASP A 66 -4.35 -9.05 5.43
N ASN A 67 -5.30 -8.18 5.06
CA ASN A 67 -5.73 -7.09 5.93
C ASN A 67 -6.97 -7.48 6.77
N PRO A 68 -6.84 -7.60 8.10
CA PRO A 68 -7.96 -7.85 9.00
C PRO A 68 -9.10 -6.82 8.90
N LYS A 69 -8.79 -5.55 8.56
CA LYS A 69 -9.81 -4.50 8.37
C LYS A 69 -10.70 -4.79 7.16
N LEU A 70 -10.14 -5.34 6.08
CA LEU A 70 -10.94 -5.72 4.93
C LEU A 70 -11.77 -6.97 5.18
N LYS A 71 -11.21 -8.00 5.82
CA LYS A 71 -11.99 -9.19 6.18
C LYS A 71 -13.24 -8.79 6.96
N LYS A 72 -13.09 -7.90 7.94
CA LYS A 72 -14.21 -7.32 8.70
C LYS A 72 -15.18 -6.51 7.85
N LEU A 73 -14.73 -5.83 6.79
CA LEU A 73 -15.61 -5.07 5.90
C LEU A 73 -16.40 -6.00 4.96
N HIS A 74 -15.74 -7.03 4.41
CA HIS A 74 -16.39 -8.07 3.62
C HIS A 74 -17.44 -8.81 4.44
N GLU A 75 -17.09 -9.29 5.64
CA GLU A 75 -18.02 -9.95 6.56
C GLU A 75 -19.26 -9.07 6.86
N LYS A 76 -19.05 -7.77 7.09
CA LYS A 76 -20.17 -6.83 7.32
C LYS A 76 -21.02 -6.59 6.08
N SER A 77 -20.43 -6.63 4.88
CA SER A 77 -21.15 -6.47 3.62
C SER A 77 -22.01 -7.69 3.29
N ASP A 78 -21.58 -8.89 3.69
CA ASP A 78 -22.33 -10.13 3.47
C ASP A 78 -23.53 -10.26 4.43
N VAL A 79 -23.44 -9.68 5.63
CA VAL A 79 -24.54 -9.63 6.62
C VAL A 79 -25.66 -8.65 6.22
N LEU A 80 -25.39 -7.73 5.28
CA LEU A 80 -26.37 -6.75 4.78
C LEU A 80 -27.12 -7.22 3.51
N ARG A 81 -26.90 -8.46 3.07
CA ARG A 81 -27.60 -9.09 1.94
C ARG A 81 -28.70 -10.04 2.39
#